data_AF-A0A0R2CYZ7-F1
#
_entry.id   AF-A0A0R2CYZ7-F1
#
_cell.length_a   1.000
_cell.length_b   1.000
_cell.length_c   1.000
_cell.angle_alpha   90.00
_cell.angle_beta   90.00
_cell.angle_gamma   90.00
#
_symmetry.space_group_name_H-M   'P 1'
#
loop_
_entity.id
_entity.type
_entity.pdbx_description
1 polymer ?
#
loop_
_entity_poly.entity_id
_entity_poly.type
_entity_poly.pdbx_seq_one_letter_code
_entity_poly.pdbx_strand_id
1 'polypeptide(L)'
;MMGFKYDPADFIWAVTEPLCWDWNVTEANLTKFTQLGGTIKQIQRHNLTDWQREQLARLTTQPDQFVADQLVKAWQGLAITLPANVELNEPLQLKINVDSAATPLIVLLNIGANSRLNLTTDFHFTAETPQSSIVFAGEVAGQLDCRTEWHAEQSGNHLLLGELAVQQSARCSWTVIPRLRGKLLGNLKIKLAQPGASGYFYAGSLARQDDQFNLQTQIQHFAPHTFSRIKMRGVLFDNAKMNFTSVGQIEHGAHGANADQENRLLTAGPEVLGSANPMLLIDENDVQAGHAASIGQYDEEQLYYLQSRGLPLFLAEQILINTFMQPVLEGGVVK
;
A
#
# COMPACT_ATOMS: atom_id res chain seq x y z
N MET A 1 15.06 -4.25 -14.39
CA MET A 1 14.17 -3.75 -15.46
C MET A 1 13.11 -4.82 -15.69
N MET A 2 11.92 -4.65 -15.10
CA MET A 2 10.70 -5.41 -15.34
C MET A 2 9.51 -4.49 -15.02
N GLY A 3 8.54 -4.43 -15.93
CA GLY A 3 7.45 -3.45 -15.94
C GLY A 3 7.50 -2.54 -17.18
N PHE A 4 6.35 -1.96 -17.56
CA PHE A 4 6.32 -0.96 -18.62
C PHE A 4 7.17 0.24 -18.20
N LYS A 5 7.95 0.79 -19.14
CA LYS A 5 8.80 1.96 -18.91
C LYS A 5 7.90 3.13 -18.50
N TYR A 6 8.00 3.59 -17.25
CA TYR A 6 7.39 4.84 -16.83
C TYR A 6 8.33 5.99 -17.18
N ASP A 7 7.77 7.18 -17.42
CA ASP A 7 8.56 8.39 -17.57
C ASP A 7 8.74 9.03 -16.18
N PRO A 8 9.96 9.10 -15.63
CA PRO A 8 10.19 9.78 -14.35
C PRO A 8 9.68 11.23 -14.34
N ALA A 9 9.65 11.90 -15.49
CA ALA A 9 9.16 13.28 -15.61
C ALA A 9 7.67 13.40 -15.23
N ASP A 10 6.87 12.34 -15.37
CA ASP A 10 5.46 12.32 -14.92
C ASP A 10 5.35 12.49 -13.40
N PHE A 11 6.39 12.10 -12.66
CA PHE A 11 6.39 12.09 -11.19
C PHE A 11 7.33 13.11 -10.55
N ILE A 12 7.81 14.06 -11.36
CA ILE A 12 8.66 15.16 -10.93
C ILE A 12 7.93 16.47 -11.18
N TRP A 13 7.53 17.13 -10.10
CA TRP A 13 6.83 18.41 -10.14
C TRP A 13 7.30 19.35 -9.03
N ALA A 14 7.10 20.64 -9.27
CA ALA A 14 7.30 21.69 -8.27
C ALA A 14 6.16 21.68 -7.25
N VAL A 15 6.48 21.94 -5.99
CA VAL A 15 5.50 22.08 -4.92
C VAL A 15 5.25 23.56 -4.70
N THR A 16 4.00 23.98 -4.85
CA THR A 16 3.57 25.36 -4.63
C THR A 16 2.86 25.46 -3.29
N GLU A 17 3.37 26.29 -2.39
CA GLU A 17 2.70 26.58 -1.11
C GLU A 17 1.70 27.74 -1.27
N PRO A 18 0.61 27.79 -0.47
CA PRO A 18 0.27 26.87 0.63
C PRO A 18 -0.33 25.55 0.15
N LEU A 19 -0.03 24.46 0.87
CA LEU A 19 -0.70 23.17 0.70
C LEU A 19 -2.10 23.25 1.34
N CYS A 20 -3.13 22.99 0.56
CA CYS A 20 -4.50 22.89 1.05
C CYS A 20 -4.86 21.41 1.21
N TRP A 21 -5.16 21.04 2.46
CA TRP A 21 -5.63 19.72 2.85
C TRP A 21 -6.18 19.78 4.28
N ASP A 22 -7.09 18.85 4.59
CA ASP A 22 -7.61 18.64 5.94
C ASP A 22 -7.68 17.15 6.27
N TRP A 23 -7.89 16.84 7.55
CA TRP A 23 -8.14 15.48 7.98
C TRP A 23 -9.16 15.44 9.10
N ASN A 24 -9.88 14.32 9.19
CA ASN A 24 -10.82 14.06 10.27
C ASN A 24 -10.85 12.58 10.63
N VAL A 25 -11.33 12.32 11.84
CA VAL A 25 -11.55 10.99 12.42
C VAL A 25 -12.91 11.03 13.11
N THR A 26 -13.64 9.91 13.13
CA THR A 26 -14.87 9.82 13.92
C THR A 26 -14.61 10.16 15.38
N GLU A 27 -15.35 11.13 15.94
CA GLU A 27 -15.07 11.73 17.26
C GLU A 27 -15.03 10.71 18.41
N ALA A 28 -15.91 9.71 18.36
CA ALA A 28 -15.93 8.60 19.33
C ALA A 28 -14.62 7.80 19.33
N ASN A 29 -14.10 7.47 18.15
CA ASN A 29 -12.88 6.66 18.00
C ASN A 29 -11.64 7.49 18.37
N LEU A 30 -11.61 8.78 18.03
CA LEU A 30 -10.53 9.70 18.39
C LEU A 30 -10.44 9.89 19.91
N THR A 31 -11.59 10.06 20.58
CA THR A 31 -11.66 10.22 22.04
C THR A 31 -11.09 9.00 22.74
N LYS A 32 -11.54 7.80 22.36
CA LYS A 32 -11.06 6.55 22.94
C LYS A 32 -9.58 6.31 22.66
N PHE A 33 -9.14 6.52 21.41
CA PHE A 33 -7.73 6.42 21.04
C PHE A 33 -6.84 7.35 21.90
N THR A 34 -7.29 8.58 22.13
CA THR A 34 -6.56 9.56 22.94
C THR A 34 -6.58 9.21 24.44
N GLN A 35 -7.70 8.71 24.98
CA GLN A 35 -7.81 8.24 26.37
C GLN A 35 -6.87 7.07 26.66
N LEU A 36 -6.61 6.23 25.66
CA LEU A 36 -5.65 5.14 25.73
C LEU A 36 -4.19 5.61 25.51
N GLY A 37 -3.95 6.92 25.40
CA GLY A 37 -2.61 7.50 25.23
C GLY A 37 -2.12 7.53 23.77
N GLY A 38 -2.96 7.14 22.81
CA GLY A 38 -2.69 7.32 21.39
C GLY A 38 -2.66 8.81 21.01
N THR A 39 -1.86 9.17 20.01
CA THR A 39 -1.79 10.56 19.51
C THR A 39 -1.80 10.62 17.99
N ILE A 40 -2.51 11.61 17.44
CA ILE A 40 -2.42 12.01 16.04
C ILE A 40 -1.98 13.46 16.05
N LYS A 41 -0.82 13.77 15.45
CA LYS A 41 -0.25 15.12 15.41
C LYS A 41 0.02 15.52 13.98
N GLN A 42 -0.40 16.72 13.61
CA GLN A 42 0.08 17.34 12.38
C GLN A 42 1.57 17.59 12.48
N ILE A 43 2.28 17.25 11.41
CA ILE A 43 3.71 17.45 11.27
C ILE A 43 3.98 18.18 9.96
N GLN A 44 5.08 18.91 9.96
CA GLN A 44 5.64 19.54 8.78
C GLN A 44 7.14 19.38 8.84
N ARG A 45 7.80 19.51 7.70
CA ARG A 45 9.24 19.22 7.59
C ARG A 45 10.11 19.99 8.59
N HIS A 46 9.79 21.25 8.86
CA HIS A 46 10.47 22.06 9.86
C HIS A 46 9.81 21.76 11.22
N ASN A 47 10.58 21.28 12.21
CA ASN A 47 10.13 20.88 13.57
C ASN A 47 9.80 19.39 13.76
N LEU A 48 10.66 18.52 13.24
CA LEU A 48 10.60 17.09 13.54
C LEU A 48 11.29 16.76 14.87
N THR A 49 10.80 15.72 15.53
CA THR A 49 11.52 15.02 16.61
C THR A 49 12.66 14.18 16.02
N ASP A 50 13.61 13.75 16.87
CA ASP A 50 14.74 12.93 16.40
C ASP A 50 14.29 11.58 15.85
N TRP A 51 13.31 10.93 16.49
CA TRP A 51 12.72 9.70 15.98
C TRP A 51 12.10 9.87 14.59
N GLN A 52 11.38 10.98 14.35
CA GLN A 52 10.79 11.26 13.03
C GLN A 52 11.87 11.49 11.97
N ARG A 53 12.96 12.19 12.31
CA ARG A 53 14.12 12.36 11.41
C ARG A 53 14.74 11.01 11.07
N GLU A 54 14.88 10.12 12.05
CA GLU A 54 15.43 8.79 11.85
C GLU A 54 14.58 7.96 10.90
N GLN A 55 13.25 7.92 11.09
CA GLN A 55 12.35 7.16 10.20
C GLN A 55 12.43 7.65 8.75
N LEU A 56 12.51 8.97 8.55
CA LEU A 56 12.66 9.55 7.21
C LEU A 56 14.05 9.29 6.60
N ALA A 57 15.10 9.30 7.40
CA ALA A 57 16.45 8.97 6.93
C ALA A 57 16.53 7.50 6.47
N ARG A 58 15.82 6.58 7.12
CA ARG A 58 15.75 5.17 6.70
C ARG A 58 15.23 5.02 5.26
N LEU A 59 14.24 5.82 4.85
CA LEU A 59 13.73 5.84 3.47
C LEU A 59 14.78 6.21 2.42
N THR A 60 15.84 6.94 2.81
CA THR A 60 16.90 7.43 1.92
C THR A 60 18.20 6.62 1.99
N THR A 61 18.26 5.56 2.80
CA THR A 61 19.50 4.77 3.02
C THR A 61 19.81 3.75 1.91
N GLN A 62 18.96 3.60 0.90
CA GLN A 62 19.21 2.80 -0.30
C GLN A 62 19.31 3.73 -1.53
N PRO A 63 19.96 3.35 -2.65
CA PRO A 63 20.27 4.25 -3.77
C PRO A 63 19.04 4.60 -4.64
N ASP A 64 17.86 4.68 -4.04
CA ASP A 64 16.66 5.17 -4.70
C ASP A 64 16.65 6.71 -4.60
N GLN A 65 17.48 7.33 -5.44
CA GLN A 65 17.59 8.79 -5.56
C GLN A 65 16.21 9.44 -5.77
N PHE A 66 15.28 8.73 -6.41
CA PHE A 66 13.94 9.22 -6.67
C PHE A 66 13.13 9.39 -5.38
N VAL A 67 13.23 8.47 -4.41
CA VAL A 67 12.59 8.63 -3.08
C VAL A 67 13.23 9.79 -2.30
N ALA A 68 14.56 9.89 -2.34
CA ALA A 68 15.28 10.97 -1.69
C ALA A 68 14.86 12.35 -2.22
N ASP A 69 14.71 12.49 -3.54
CA ASP A 69 14.27 13.74 -4.17
C ASP A 69 12.87 14.17 -3.73
N GLN A 70 11.98 13.22 -3.43
CA GLN A 70 10.64 13.54 -2.91
C GLN A 70 10.69 14.03 -1.46
N LEU A 71 11.54 13.43 -0.63
CA LEU A 71 11.70 13.83 0.78
C LEU A 71 12.43 15.17 0.96
N VAL A 72 13.18 15.61 -0.07
CA VAL A 72 13.84 16.92 -0.14
C VAL A 72 12.88 18.04 -0.57
N LYS A 73 11.60 17.76 -0.85
CA LYS A 73 10.57 18.80 -1.06
C LYS A 73 9.94 19.27 0.25
N ALA A 74 9.27 20.43 0.24
CA ALA A 74 8.40 20.80 1.36
C ALA A 74 7.26 19.79 1.46
N TRP A 75 6.93 19.33 2.67
CA TRP A 75 5.85 18.37 2.92
C TRP A 75 5.21 18.62 4.28
N GLN A 76 3.95 18.19 4.38
CA GLN A 76 3.16 18.18 5.61
C GLN A 76 2.60 16.78 5.83
N GLY A 77 1.97 16.52 6.98
CA GLY A 77 1.54 15.16 7.27
C GLY A 77 1.00 14.93 8.66
N LEU A 78 0.86 13.66 9.00
CA LEU A 78 0.39 13.19 10.30
C LEU A 78 1.39 12.21 10.91
N ALA A 79 1.66 12.37 12.20
CA ALA A 79 2.30 11.37 13.03
C ALA A 79 1.26 10.69 13.91
N ILE A 80 1.07 9.39 13.74
CA ILE A 80 0.14 8.54 14.47
C ILE A 80 0.95 7.64 15.39
N THR A 81 0.72 7.74 16.69
CA THR A 81 1.43 6.95 17.71
C THR A 81 0.44 6.21 18.58
N LEU A 82 0.64 4.90 18.75
CA LEU A 82 -0.03 4.08 19.74
C LEU A 82 1.01 3.60 20.75
N PRO A 83 0.88 3.89 22.06
CA PRO A 83 1.86 3.44 23.06
C PRO A 83 1.79 1.93 23.28
N ALA A 84 2.80 1.40 23.98
CA ALA A 84 2.88 -0.02 24.30
C ALA A 84 1.73 -0.48 25.24
N ASN A 85 1.36 -1.75 25.13
CA ASN A 85 0.34 -2.41 25.95
C ASN A 85 -1.07 -1.81 25.80
N VAL A 86 -1.40 -1.29 24.62
CA VAL A 86 -2.70 -0.69 24.32
C VAL A 86 -3.35 -1.39 23.14
N GLU A 87 -4.62 -1.73 23.28
CA GLU A 87 -5.41 -2.35 22.22
C GLU A 87 -6.65 -1.50 21.91
N LEU A 88 -6.74 -1.04 20.66
CA LEU A 88 -7.95 -0.38 20.16
C LEU A 88 -8.73 -1.38 19.31
N ASN A 89 -9.81 -1.92 19.88
CA ASN A 89 -10.67 -2.91 19.21
C ASN A 89 -11.47 -2.31 18.04
N GLU A 90 -11.74 -1.01 18.07
CA GLU A 90 -12.48 -0.31 17.01
C GLU A 90 -11.51 0.22 15.94
N PRO A 91 -11.87 0.17 14.65
CA PRO A 91 -11.01 0.71 13.60
C PRO A 91 -10.89 2.23 13.72
N LEU A 92 -9.67 2.74 13.71
CA LEU A 92 -9.37 4.16 13.62
C LEU A 92 -9.42 4.56 12.13
N GLN A 93 -10.47 5.26 11.73
CA GLN A 93 -10.68 5.69 10.34
C GLN A 93 -10.28 7.16 10.19
N LEU A 94 -9.22 7.42 9.43
CA LEU A 94 -8.76 8.75 9.05
C LEU A 94 -9.21 9.04 7.64
N LYS A 95 -9.97 10.12 7.47
CA LYS A 95 -10.26 10.71 6.17
C LYS A 95 -9.36 11.92 5.97
N ILE A 96 -8.64 11.96 4.85
CA ILE A 96 -7.72 13.05 4.47
C ILE A 96 -8.22 13.62 3.15
N ASN A 97 -8.65 14.88 3.15
CA ASN A 97 -9.08 15.58 1.94
C ASN A 97 -7.93 16.44 1.43
N VAL A 98 -7.69 16.40 0.12
CA VAL A 98 -6.60 17.11 -0.54
C VAL A 98 -7.17 17.94 -1.69
N ASP A 99 -6.95 19.24 -1.64
CA ASP A 99 -7.49 20.25 -2.55
C ASP A 99 -6.40 21.23 -3.01
N SER A 100 -5.28 20.68 -3.48
CA SER A 100 -4.13 21.47 -3.92
C SER A 100 -3.46 20.85 -5.14
N ALA A 101 -2.94 21.69 -6.03
CA ALA A 101 -2.36 21.29 -7.32
C ALA A 101 -1.29 20.17 -7.21
N ALA A 102 -0.49 20.24 -6.15
CA ALA A 102 0.56 19.29 -5.86
C ALA A 102 0.70 19.13 -4.34
N THR A 103 0.41 17.94 -3.80
CA THR A 103 0.48 17.72 -2.34
C THR A 103 1.36 16.55 -1.97
N PRO A 104 2.59 16.83 -1.48
CA PRO A 104 3.41 15.84 -0.80
C PRO A 104 2.95 15.72 0.67
N LEU A 105 2.31 14.60 1.00
CA LEU A 105 1.92 14.24 2.37
C LEU A 105 2.76 13.09 2.91
N ILE A 106 3.04 13.14 4.22
CA ILE A 106 3.69 12.05 4.95
C ILE A 106 2.79 11.53 6.06
N VAL A 107 2.70 10.21 6.20
CA VAL A 107 2.10 9.55 7.36
C VAL A 107 3.19 8.79 8.09
N LEU A 108 3.46 9.19 9.34
CA LEU A 108 4.40 8.51 10.23
C LEU A 108 3.65 7.63 11.22
N LEU A 109 4.03 6.36 11.32
CA LEU A 109 3.40 5.37 12.21
C LEU A 109 4.38 4.92 13.30
N ASN A 110 3.95 4.98 14.55
CA ASN A 110 4.70 4.43 15.69
C ASN A 110 3.78 3.56 16.54
N ILE A 111 3.90 2.24 16.41
CA ILE A 111 3.01 1.28 17.09
C ILE A 111 3.81 0.53 18.15
N GLY A 112 3.53 0.80 19.42
CA GLY A 112 4.30 0.28 20.56
C GLY A 112 4.16 -1.24 20.77
N ALA A 113 5.06 -1.82 21.56
CA ALA A 113 5.05 -3.25 21.84
C ALA A 113 3.75 -3.71 22.52
N ASN A 114 3.34 -4.96 22.27
CA ASN A 114 2.10 -5.55 22.83
C ASN A 114 0.84 -4.70 22.60
N SER A 115 0.81 -3.91 21.53
CA SER A 115 -0.34 -3.09 21.17
C SER A 115 -1.05 -3.65 19.94
N ARG A 116 -2.30 -3.23 19.70
CA ARG A 116 -3.04 -3.56 18.47
C ARG A 116 -3.76 -2.33 17.94
N LEU A 117 -3.55 -2.03 16.66
CA LEU A 117 -4.24 -0.96 15.93
C LEU A 117 -4.81 -1.47 14.60
N ASN A 118 -6.10 -1.22 14.40
CA ASN A 118 -6.73 -1.28 13.09
C ASN A 118 -6.84 0.15 12.56
N LEU A 119 -6.10 0.49 11.52
CA LEU A 119 -6.01 1.84 10.95
C LEU A 119 -6.52 1.82 9.51
N THR A 120 -7.50 2.66 9.18
CA THR A 120 -7.85 2.96 7.79
C THR A 120 -7.48 4.41 7.50
N THR A 121 -6.76 4.67 6.41
CA THR A 121 -6.50 6.01 5.90
C THR A 121 -7.08 6.16 4.50
N ASP A 122 -8.10 6.99 4.36
CA ASP A 122 -8.78 7.28 3.10
C ASP A 122 -8.34 8.67 2.61
N PHE A 123 -7.58 8.72 1.51
CA PHE A 123 -7.24 10.00 0.88
C PHE A 123 -8.22 10.29 -0.26
N HIS A 124 -8.79 11.50 -0.24
CA HIS A 124 -9.67 12.01 -1.27
C HIS A 124 -8.98 13.17 -1.98
N PHE A 125 -8.65 12.96 -3.26
CA PHE A 125 -8.04 13.97 -4.11
C PHE A 125 -9.13 14.65 -4.96
N THR A 126 -9.24 15.97 -4.86
CA THR A 126 -10.20 16.74 -5.68
C THR A 126 -9.69 16.90 -7.12
N ALA A 127 -10.55 17.43 -8.00
CA ALA A 127 -10.16 17.79 -9.36
C ALA A 127 -9.00 18.79 -9.43
N GLU A 128 -8.77 19.53 -8.35
CA GLU A 128 -7.68 20.49 -8.23
C GLU A 128 -6.34 19.83 -7.89
N THR A 129 -6.29 18.50 -7.72
CA THR A 129 -5.08 17.73 -7.36
C THR A 129 -4.64 16.80 -8.50
N PRO A 130 -4.12 17.33 -9.62
CA PRO A 130 -3.57 16.51 -10.70
C PRO A 130 -2.28 15.79 -10.31
N GLN A 131 -1.60 16.18 -9.23
CA GLN A 131 -0.35 15.59 -8.77
C GLN A 131 -0.40 15.34 -7.27
N SER A 132 -0.11 14.11 -6.84
CA SER A 132 -0.02 13.80 -5.41
C SER A 132 1.14 12.87 -5.09
N SER A 133 1.76 13.06 -3.92
CA SER A 133 2.81 12.18 -3.39
C SER A 133 2.48 11.85 -1.95
N ILE A 134 2.25 10.57 -1.65
CA ILE A 134 1.98 10.10 -0.31
C ILE A 134 3.13 9.20 0.13
N VAL A 135 3.75 9.54 1.25
CA VAL A 135 4.83 8.76 1.85
C VAL A 135 4.39 8.19 3.19
N PHE A 136 4.53 6.88 3.38
CA PHE A 136 4.35 6.23 4.67
C PHE A 136 5.70 5.83 5.26
N ALA A 137 5.96 6.13 6.53
CA ALA A 137 7.16 5.65 7.21
C ALA A 137 6.85 5.28 8.66
N GLY A 138 7.59 4.35 9.25
CA GLY A 138 7.35 4.06 10.66
C GLY A 138 7.89 2.75 11.17
N GLU A 139 7.56 2.52 12.44
CA GLU A 139 7.95 1.34 13.20
C GLU A 139 6.72 0.68 13.84
N VAL A 140 6.68 -0.65 13.76
CA VAL A 140 5.61 -1.50 14.28
C VAL A 140 6.21 -2.53 15.23
N ALA A 141 6.06 -2.29 16.53
CA ALA A 141 6.44 -3.22 17.59
C ALA A 141 5.26 -4.03 18.16
N GLY A 142 4.03 -3.67 17.78
CA GLY A 142 2.80 -4.40 18.14
C GLY A 142 2.17 -5.12 16.94
N GLN A 143 0.85 -5.03 16.84
CA GLN A 143 0.06 -5.53 15.73
C GLN A 143 -0.61 -4.35 15.02
N LEU A 144 -0.36 -4.22 13.71
CA LEU A 144 -0.96 -3.20 12.86
C LEU A 144 -1.67 -3.86 11.69
N ASP A 145 -2.97 -3.61 11.57
CA ASP A 145 -3.72 -3.79 10.33
C ASP A 145 -3.98 -2.40 9.74
N CYS A 146 -3.21 -2.03 8.72
CA CYS A 146 -3.29 -0.74 8.03
C CYS A 146 -3.95 -0.91 6.66
N ARG A 147 -5.02 -0.17 6.41
CA ARG A 147 -5.70 -0.08 5.12
C ARG A 147 -5.56 1.32 4.57
N THR A 148 -5.03 1.45 3.37
CA THR A 148 -4.89 2.73 2.68
C THR A 148 -5.72 2.71 1.41
N GLU A 149 -6.75 3.55 1.32
CA GLU A 149 -7.50 3.78 0.09
C GLU A 149 -7.22 5.17 -0.46
N TRP A 150 -7.18 5.28 -1.78
CA TRP A 150 -7.07 6.56 -2.47
C TRP A 150 -8.18 6.72 -3.48
N HIS A 151 -8.82 7.88 -3.45
CA HIS A 151 -9.97 8.20 -4.27
C HIS A 151 -9.65 9.43 -5.10
N ALA A 152 -9.58 9.26 -6.41
CA ALA A 152 -9.50 10.36 -7.37
C ALA A 152 -10.39 10.05 -8.57
N GLU A 153 -11.37 10.91 -8.83
CA GLU A 153 -12.25 10.77 -10.00
C GLU A 153 -11.67 11.39 -11.27
N GLN A 154 -10.75 12.34 -11.12
CA GLN A 154 -10.05 12.98 -12.23
C GLN A 154 -8.70 12.31 -12.48
N SER A 155 -8.27 12.31 -13.74
CA SER A 155 -6.96 11.79 -14.12
C SER A 155 -5.85 12.63 -13.52
N GLY A 156 -4.90 11.97 -12.84
CA GLY A 156 -3.72 12.62 -12.27
C GLY A 156 -2.49 11.73 -12.29
N ASN A 157 -1.38 12.25 -11.75
CA ASN A 157 -0.14 11.52 -11.52
C ASN A 157 0.05 11.34 -10.02
N HIS A 158 -0.05 10.10 -9.57
CA HIS A 158 -0.05 9.74 -8.16
C HIS A 158 1.20 8.94 -7.81
N LEU A 159 1.95 9.43 -6.84
CA LEU A 159 3.12 8.78 -6.30
C LEU A 159 2.81 8.24 -4.91
N LEU A 160 3.18 6.97 -4.71
CA LEU A 160 3.05 6.28 -3.45
C LEU A 160 4.40 5.70 -3.06
N LEU A 161 4.88 6.07 -1.88
CA LEU A 161 6.12 5.54 -1.34
C LEU A 161 5.91 5.11 0.10
N GLY A 162 6.69 4.14 0.57
CA GLY A 162 6.77 3.95 2.00
C GLY A 162 7.53 2.73 2.47
N GLU A 163 7.84 2.76 3.76
CA GLU A 163 8.56 1.71 4.46
C GLU A 163 8.09 1.59 5.91
N LEU A 164 7.68 0.39 6.32
CA LEU A 164 7.38 0.08 7.72
C LEU A 164 8.34 -0.98 8.25
N ALA A 165 9.01 -0.68 9.36
CA ALA A 165 9.89 -1.61 10.04
C ALA A 165 9.13 -2.36 11.14
N VAL A 166 9.11 -3.70 11.06
CA VAL A 166 8.40 -4.58 11.99
C VAL A 166 9.41 -5.20 12.96
N GLN A 167 9.16 -5.00 14.25
CA GLN A 167 10.05 -5.43 15.33
C GLN A 167 9.76 -6.87 15.77
N GLN A 168 10.45 -7.29 16.85
CA GLN A 168 10.47 -8.68 17.28
C GLN A 168 9.06 -9.19 17.61
N SER A 169 8.68 -10.33 17.03
CA SER A 169 7.37 -10.95 17.22
C SER A 169 6.16 -10.03 16.92
N ALA A 170 6.38 -8.93 16.20
CA ALA A 170 5.35 -7.98 15.80
C ALA A 170 4.72 -8.38 14.45
N ARG A 171 3.55 -7.81 14.15
CA ARG A 171 2.80 -8.08 12.91
C ARG A 171 2.40 -6.79 12.22
N CYS A 172 2.68 -6.68 10.93
CA CYS A 172 2.16 -5.61 10.08
C CYS A 172 1.42 -6.21 8.88
N SER A 173 0.17 -5.82 8.69
CA SER A 173 -0.66 -6.15 7.55
C SER A 173 -1.05 -4.84 6.87
N TRP A 174 -0.65 -4.67 5.61
CA TRP A 174 -0.87 -3.44 4.86
C TRP A 174 -1.68 -3.72 3.60
N THR A 175 -2.91 -3.24 3.60
CA THR A 175 -3.84 -3.33 2.46
C THR A 175 -3.87 -2.01 1.69
N VAL A 176 -3.67 -2.04 0.38
CA VAL A 176 -3.48 -0.87 -0.48
C VAL A 176 -4.45 -0.92 -1.65
N ILE A 177 -5.44 -0.03 -1.65
CA ILE A 177 -6.52 0.00 -2.65
C ILE A 177 -6.56 1.36 -3.35
N PRO A 178 -5.77 1.56 -4.41
CA PRO A 178 -5.86 2.75 -5.25
C PRO A 178 -7.12 2.68 -6.13
N ARG A 179 -8.06 3.60 -5.89
CA ARG A 179 -9.24 3.90 -6.72
C ARG A 179 -9.01 5.24 -7.44
N LEU A 180 -8.03 5.23 -8.33
CA LEU A 180 -7.50 6.42 -9.00
C LEU A 180 -7.84 6.41 -10.50
N ARG A 181 -7.54 7.53 -11.17
CA ARG A 181 -7.50 7.66 -12.63
C ARG A 181 -6.13 8.18 -13.05
N GLY A 182 -5.68 7.86 -14.25
CA GLY A 182 -4.42 8.36 -14.80
C GLY A 182 -3.23 7.47 -14.43
N LYS A 183 -2.15 8.05 -13.91
CA LYS A 183 -0.88 7.35 -13.66
C LYS A 183 -0.65 7.11 -12.17
N LEU A 184 -0.24 5.90 -11.82
CA LEU A 184 0.20 5.54 -10.46
C LEU A 184 1.61 4.95 -10.53
N LEU A 185 2.52 5.49 -9.72
CA LEU A 185 3.80 4.86 -9.40
C LEU A 185 3.84 4.57 -7.90
N GLY A 186 4.03 3.31 -7.54
CA GLY A 186 4.03 2.86 -6.14
C GLY A 186 5.25 2.02 -5.80
N ASN A 187 5.91 2.33 -4.68
CA ASN A 187 6.99 1.52 -4.12
C ASN A 187 6.82 1.44 -2.59
N LEU A 188 6.28 0.31 -2.12
CA LEU A 188 5.99 0.06 -0.71
C LEU A 188 6.81 -1.10 -0.15
N LYS A 189 7.35 -0.91 1.05
CA LYS A 189 8.23 -1.87 1.71
C LYS A 189 7.75 -2.18 3.14
N ILE A 190 7.85 -3.44 3.52
CA ILE A 190 7.81 -3.89 4.91
C ILE A 190 9.15 -4.56 5.21
N LYS A 191 9.85 -4.10 6.24
CA LYS A 191 11.09 -4.71 6.71
C LYS A 191 10.82 -5.51 7.96
N LEU A 192 11.01 -6.82 7.89
CA LEU A 192 10.94 -7.72 9.03
C LEU A 192 12.31 -7.68 9.73
N ALA A 193 12.48 -6.66 10.57
CA ALA A 193 13.77 -6.22 11.07
C ALA A 193 14.31 -7.11 12.21
N GLN A 194 13.44 -7.90 12.86
CA GLN A 194 13.74 -8.63 14.08
C GLN A 194 13.09 -10.03 14.08
N PRO A 195 13.58 -10.98 14.91
CA PRO A 195 13.14 -12.36 14.88
C PRO A 195 11.63 -12.51 15.12
N GLY A 196 10.99 -13.47 14.43
CA GLY A 196 9.56 -13.75 14.60
C GLY A 196 8.60 -12.71 14.02
N ALA A 197 9.10 -11.63 13.39
CA ALA A 197 8.28 -10.61 12.76
C ALA A 197 7.46 -11.18 11.58
N SER A 198 6.23 -10.70 11.41
CA SER A 198 5.32 -11.11 10.34
C SER A 198 4.82 -9.93 9.51
N GLY A 199 4.87 -10.06 8.18
CA GLY A 199 4.46 -9.03 7.23
C GLY A 199 3.40 -9.53 6.24
N TYR A 200 2.40 -8.73 5.96
CA TYR A 200 1.40 -9.02 4.94
C TYR A 200 1.20 -7.79 4.06
N PHE A 201 1.24 -7.98 2.74
CA PHE A 201 0.82 -6.98 1.76
C PHE A 201 -0.36 -7.49 0.96
N TYR A 202 -1.41 -6.69 0.89
CA TYR A 202 -2.56 -6.93 0.03
C TYR A 202 -2.75 -5.70 -0.87
N ALA A 203 -2.71 -5.88 -2.18
CA ALA A 203 -2.90 -4.78 -3.12
C ALA A 203 -3.99 -5.11 -4.14
N GLY A 204 -4.92 -4.20 -4.33
CA GLY A 204 -6.07 -4.38 -5.21
C GLY A 204 -6.36 -3.13 -6.03
N SER A 205 -6.42 -3.23 -7.35
CA SER A 205 -6.78 -2.08 -8.18
C SER A 205 -7.57 -2.46 -9.43
N LEU A 206 -8.30 -1.48 -9.96
CA LEU A 206 -9.02 -1.53 -11.21
C LEU A 206 -8.50 -0.40 -12.10
N ALA A 207 -8.06 -0.72 -13.31
CA ALA A 207 -7.60 0.24 -14.31
C ALA A 207 -8.48 0.16 -15.56
N ARG A 208 -8.84 1.30 -16.14
CA ARG A 208 -9.68 1.39 -17.35
C ARG A 208 -9.29 2.59 -18.21
N GLN A 209 -9.68 2.59 -19.48
CA GLN A 209 -9.29 3.61 -20.47
C GLN A 209 -7.76 3.81 -20.52
N ASP A 210 -7.27 5.01 -20.25
CA ASP A 210 -5.85 5.37 -20.38
C ASP A 210 -5.05 5.25 -19.07
N ASP A 211 -5.60 4.58 -18.05
CA ASP A 211 -4.91 4.38 -16.78
C ASP A 211 -3.61 3.59 -16.95
N GLN A 212 -2.58 3.99 -16.21
CA GLN A 212 -1.26 3.34 -16.18
C GLN A 212 -0.78 3.18 -14.75
N PHE A 213 -0.95 1.98 -14.19
CA PHE A 213 -0.59 1.71 -12.80
C PHE A 213 0.66 0.82 -12.73
N ASN A 214 1.67 1.30 -12.03
CA ASN A 214 2.87 0.54 -11.70
C ASN A 214 3.02 0.51 -10.18
N LEU A 215 2.72 -0.64 -9.58
CA LEU A 215 2.76 -0.82 -8.13
C LEU A 215 3.73 -1.94 -7.78
N GLN A 216 4.74 -1.58 -7.00
CA GLN A 216 5.68 -2.51 -6.41
C GLN A 216 5.45 -2.62 -4.90
N THR A 217 5.37 -3.85 -4.43
CA THR A 217 5.39 -4.18 -3.00
C THR A 217 6.58 -5.08 -2.70
N GLN A 218 7.19 -4.89 -1.53
CA GLN A 218 8.34 -5.66 -1.11
C GLN A 218 8.24 -6.00 0.37
N ILE A 219 8.53 -7.25 0.72
CA ILE A 219 8.76 -7.66 2.09
C ILE A 219 10.18 -8.20 2.19
N GLN A 220 10.99 -7.62 3.08
CA GLN A 220 12.39 -7.95 3.28
C GLN A 220 12.60 -8.60 4.65
N HIS A 221 13.15 -9.81 4.68
CA HIS A 221 13.43 -10.59 5.86
C HIS A 221 14.89 -10.40 6.27
N PHE A 222 15.13 -9.72 7.40
CA PHE A 222 16.48 -9.51 7.96
C PHE A 222 16.81 -10.45 9.11
N ALA A 223 15.81 -11.16 9.64
CA ALA A 223 15.94 -11.90 10.88
C ALA A 223 15.30 -13.31 10.79
N PRO A 224 15.72 -14.24 11.66
CA PRO A 224 15.22 -15.61 11.67
C PRO A 224 13.73 -15.73 11.95
N HIS A 225 13.15 -16.85 11.50
CA HIS A 225 11.77 -17.27 11.79
C HIS A 225 10.72 -16.20 11.45
N THR A 226 10.98 -15.42 10.40
CA THR A 226 10.07 -14.38 9.92
C THR A 226 9.07 -14.94 8.91
N PHE A 227 7.87 -14.38 8.86
CA PHE A 227 6.81 -14.81 7.95
C PHE A 227 6.38 -13.66 7.03
N SER A 228 6.16 -13.94 5.74
CA SER A 228 5.58 -12.97 4.83
C SER A 228 4.54 -13.53 3.88
N ARG A 229 3.57 -12.68 3.53
CA ARG A 229 2.61 -12.94 2.46
C ARG A 229 2.34 -11.70 1.62
N ILE A 230 2.47 -11.80 0.30
CA ILE A 230 2.11 -10.74 -0.65
C ILE A 230 0.99 -11.25 -1.56
N LYS A 231 -0.12 -10.51 -1.67
CA LYS A 231 -1.18 -10.79 -2.64
C LYS A 231 -1.52 -9.53 -3.41
N MET A 232 -1.38 -9.57 -4.72
CA MET A 232 -1.75 -8.48 -5.61
C MET A 232 -2.79 -8.96 -6.62
N ARG A 233 -3.93 -8.27 -6.71
CA ARG A 233 -4.98 -8.57 -7.69
C ARG A 233 -5.42 -7.34 -8.45
N GLY A 234 -5.40 -7.43 -9.77
CA GLY A 234 -5.70 -6.30 -10.65
C GLY A 234 -6.72 -6.66 -11.70
N VAL A 235 -7.62 -5.74 -12.01
CA VAL A 235 -8.57 -5.87 -13.12
C VAL A 235 -8.32 -4.75 -14.11
N LEU A 236 -8.17 -5.11 -15.38
CA LEU A 236 -7.88 -4.15 -16.44
C LEU A 236 -8.98 -4.16 -17.51
N PHE A 237 -9.42 -2.97 -17.90
CA PHE A 237 -10.39 -2.73 -18.97
C PHE A 237 -9.80 -1.87 -20.08
N ASP A 238 -10.42 -1.89 -21.25
CA ASP A 238 -10.09 -1.05 -22.40
C ASP A 238 -8.59 -1.13 -22.77
N ASN A 239 -7.91 0.02 -22.87
CA ASN A 239 -6.48 0.16 -23.20
C ASN A 239 -5.59 0.32 -21.96
N ALA A 240 -6.10 0.00 -20.77
CA ALA A 240 -5.39 0.27 -19.53
C ALA A 240 -4.13 -0.59 -19.39
N LYS A 241 -3.16 -0.06 -18.65
CA LYS A 241 -1.90 -0.74 -18.36
C LYS A 241 -1.72 -0.92 -16.87
N MET A 242 -1.34 -2.13 -16.47
CA MET A 242 -1.05 -2.41 -15.06
C MET A 242 0.19 -3.30 -14.96
N ASN A 243 1.13 -2.87 -14.13
CA ASN A 243 2.30 -3.65 -13.74
C ASN A 243 2.27 -3.84 -12.23
N PHE A 244 2.11 -5.09 -11.79
CA PHE A 244 2.20 -5.49 -10.39
C PHE A 244 3.48 -6.28 -10.17
N THR A 245 4.36 -5.71 -9.36
CA THR A 245 5.61 -6.34 -8.94
C THR A 245 5.55 -6.66 -7.45
N SER A 246 5.75 -7.92 -7.08
CA SER A 246 5.92 -8.32 -5.69
C SER A 246 7.34 -8.82 -5.49
N VAL A 247 7.99 -8.41 -4.41
CA VAL A 247 9.38 -8.80 -4.11
C VAL A 247 9.44 -9.40 -2.70
N GLY A 248 9.62 -10.71 -2.63
CA GLY A 248 10.03 -11.38 -1.39
C GLY A 248 11.55 -11.44 -1.34
N GLN A 249 12.17 -10.71 -0.41
CA GLN A 249 13.62 -10.69 -0.25
C GLN A 249 14.00 -11.31 1.09
N ILE A 250 14.84 -12.36 1.07
CA ILE A 250 15.33 -13.04 2.26
C ILE A 250 16.83 -12.85 2.33
N GLU A 251 17.29 -12.13 3.34
CA GLU A 251 18.71 -11.87 3.58
C GLU A 251 19.42 -13.04 4.24
N HIS A 252 20.73 -13.10 4.05
CA HIS A 252 21.59 -14.02 4.79
C HIS A 252 21.40 -13.90 6.31
N GLY A 253 21.24 -15.03 6.99
CA GLY A 253 20.98 -15.11 8.42
C GLY A 253 19.50 -15.18 8.79
N ALA A 254 18.58 -14.94 7.86
CA ALA A 254 17.13 -15.06 8.06
C ALA A 254 16.62 -16.51 7.97
N HIS A 255 17.34 -17.45 8.59
CA HIS A 255 16.99 -18.87 8.60
C HIS A 255 15.60 -19.13 9.21
N GLY A 256 14.94 -20.17 8.71
CA GLY A 256 13.55 -20.49 9.04
C GLY A 256 12.53 -19.46 8.52
N ALA A 257 12.90 -18.55 7.62
CA ALA A 257 11.96 -17.63 7.00
C ALA A 257 10.97 -18.37 6.10
N ASN A 258 9.72 -17.90 6.08
CA ASN A 258 8.66 -18.39 5.22
C ASN A 258 8.02 -17.24 4.44
N ALA A 259 8.05 -17.32 3.11
CA ALA A 259 7.54 -16.28 2.22
C ALA A 259 6.61 -16.86 1.14
N ASP A 260 5.45 -16.24 0.96
CA ASP A 260 4.45 -16.63 -0.04
C ASP A 260 3.98 -15.40 -0.82
N GLN A 261 3.98 -15.44 -2.16
CA GLN A 261 3.53 -14.32 -2.97
C GLN A 261 2.68 -14.71 -4.18
N GLU A 262 1.63 -13.95 -4.44
CA GLU A 262 0.69 -14.20 -5.53
C GLU A 262 0.33 -12.89 -6.24
N ASN A 263 0.59 -12.82 -7.56
CA ASN A 263 0.14 -11.73 -8.42
C ASN A 263 -0.84 -12.24 -9.47
N ARG A 264 -2.09 -11.78 -9.45
CA ARG A 264 -3.09 -12.17 -10.46
C ARG A 264 -3.66 -10.94 -11.16
N LEU A 265 -3.74 -10.99 -12.49
CA LEU A 265 -4.44 -9.99 -13.29
C LEU A 265 -5.59 -10.63 -14.06
N LEU A 266 -6.71 -9.92 -14.09
CA LEU A 266 -7.89 -10.25 -14.89
C LEU A 266 -8.06 -9.17 -15.96
N THR A 267 -8.13 -9.55 -17.23
CA THR A 267 -8.29 -8.62 -18.36
C THR A 267 -9.69 -8.73 -18.95
N ALA A 268 -10.36 -7.61 -19.16
CA ALA A 268 -11.71 -7.54 -19.73
C ALA A 268 -11.73 -7.51 -21.27
N GLY A 269 -10.63 -7.88 -21.94
CA GLY A 269 -10.53 -7.89 -23.39
C GLY A 269 -9.14 -8.28 -23.90
N PRO A 270 -8.95 -8.35 -25.23
CA PRO A 270 -7.67 -8.75 -25.86
C PRO A 270 -6.65 -7.61 -25.98
N GLU A 271 -7.05 -6.34 -25.92
CA GLU A 271 -6.17 -5.17 -26.20
C GLU A 271 -5.42 -4.65 -24.96
N VAL A 272 -5.37 -5.44 -23.89
CA VAL A 272 -4.98 -4.97 -22.55
C VAL A 272 -3.54 -5.37 -22.22
N LEU A 273 -2.76 -4.47 -21.64
CA LEU A 273 -1.35 -4.69 -21.31
C LEU A 273 -1.14 -4.82 -19.79
N GLY A 274 -1.32 -6.05 -19.29
CA GLY A 274 -1.05 -6.42 -17.90
C GLY A 274 0.30 -7.13 -17.73
N SER A 275 0.98 -6.89 -16.60
CA SER A 275 2.19 -7.61 -16.20
C SER A 275 2.15 -7.94 -14.71
N ALA A 276 2.36 -9.22 -14.37
CA ALA A 276 2.35 -9.75 -13.03
C ALA A 276 3.71 -10.40 -12.72
N ASN A 277 4.54 -9.71 -11.94
CA ASN A 277 5.96 -10.03 -11.76
C ASN A 277 6.30 -10.32 -10.29
N PRO A 278 6.08 -11.54 -9.79
CA PRO A 278 6.61 -11.95 -8.50
C PRO A 278 8.10 -12.29 -8.60
N MET A 279 8.91 -11.72 -7.71
CA MET A 279 10.35 -11.92 -7.63
C MET A 279 10.73 -12.45 -6.24
N LEU A 280 11.56 -13.49 -6.22
CA LEU A 280 12.19 -14.00 -4.99
C LEU A 280 13.68 -13.68 -5.06
N LEU A 281 14.17 -12.95 -4.07
CA LEU A 281 15.59 -12.63 -3.88
C LEU A 281 16.05 -13.32 -2.60
N ILE A 282 16.63 -14.51 -2.71
CA ILE A 282 16.92 -15.37 -1.55
C ILE A 282 18.43 -15.53 -1.43
N ASP A 283 18.97 -15.06 -0.30
CA ASP A 283 20.38 -15.22 0.10
C ASP A 283 20.50 -16.06 1.39
N GLU A 284 19.61 -17.05 1.55
CA GLU A 284 19.58 -17.97 2.69
C GLU A 284 19.16 -19.38 2.23
N ASN A 285 19.73 -20.41 2.85
CA ASN A 285 19.50 -21.81 2.49
C ASN A 285 18.30 -22.42 3.22
N ASP A 286 18.13 -22.10 4.51
CA ASP A 286 17.06 -22.66 5.35
C ASP A 286 15.79 -21.79 5.28
N VAL A 287 15.04 -21.93 4.19
CA VAL A 287 13.83 -21.13 3.94
C VAL A 287 12.73 -21.92 3.25
N GLN A 288 11.49 -21.44 3.38
CA GLN A 288 10.38 -21.82 2.52
C GLN A 288 9.94 -20.60 1.73
N ALA A 289 9.92 -20.72 0.40
CA ALA A 289 9.48 -19.63 -0.46
C ALA A 289 8.62 -20.15 -1.61
N GLY A 290 7.47 -19.51 -1.83
CA GLY A 290 6.55 -19.83 -2.92
C GLY A 290 6.14 -18.57 -3.68
N HIS A 291 5.91 -18.72 -4.98
CA HIS A 291 5.32 -17.66 -5.78
C HIS A 291 4.34 -18.19 -6.83
N ALA A 292 3.34 -17.38 -7.15
CA ALA A 292 2.37 -17.65 -8.20
C ALA A 292 2.09 -16.37 -9.00
N ALA A 293 1.96 -16.52 -10.31
CA ALA A 293 1.49 -15.45 -11.20
C ALA A 293 0.47 -15.99 -12.20
N SER A 294 -0.57 -15.21 -12.48
CA SER A 294 -1.51 -15.53 -13.56
C SER A 294 -2.04 -14.26 -14.21
N ILE A 295 -2.20 -14.29 -15.52
CA ILE A 295 -2.91 -13.28 -16.29
C ILE A 295 -3.94 -14.02 -17.14
N GLY A 296 -5.20 -13.63 -17.08
CA GLY A 296 -6.26 -14.30 -17.82
C GLY A 296 -7.47 -13.41 -18.05
N GLN A 297 -8.35 -13.84 -18.93
CA GLN A 297 -9.65 -13.21 -19.17
C GLN A 297 -10.72 -13.81 -18.25
N TYR A 298 -11.93 -13.25 -18.32
CA TYR A 298 -13.10 -13.87 -17.68
C TYR A 298 -13.26 -15.31 -18.16
N ASP A 299 -13.69 -16.17 -17.25
CA ASP A 299 -14.12 -17.51 -17.61
C ASP A 299 -15.48 -17.41 -18.32
N GLU A 300 -15.47 -17.67 -19.64
CA GLU A 300 -16.66 -17.58 -20.48
C GLU A 300 -17.77 -18.55 -20.05
N GLU A 301 -17.42 -19.72 -19.50
CA GLU A 301 -18.41 -20.68 -18.99
C GLU A 301 -19.08 -20.15 -17.72
N GLN A 302 -18.32 -19.50 -16.82
CA GLN A 302 -18.87 -18.86 -15.64
C GLN A 302 -19.78 -17.67 -16.01
N LEU A 303 -19.37 -16.84 -16.98
CA LEU A 303 -20.20 -15.76 -17.50
C LEU A 303 -21.49 -16.28 -18.14
N TYR A 304 -21.40 -17.33 -18.98
CA TYR A 304 -22.56 -17.96 -19.60
C TYR A 304 -23.51 -18.54 -18.55
N TYR A 305 -22.97 -19.24 -17.54
CA TYR A 305 -23.75 -19.79 -16.45
C TYR A 305 -24.54 -18.71 -15.71
N LEU A 306 -23.91 -17.60 -15.32
CA LEU A 306 -24.57 -16.49 -14.64
C LEU A 306 -25.66 -15.86 -15.51
N GLN A 307 -25.39 -15.62 -16.80
CA GLN A 307 -26.37 -15.08 -17.74
C GLN A 307 -27.56 -16.03 -17.97
N SER A 308 -27.33 -17.35 -18.02
CA SER A 308 -28.39 -18.36 -18.14
C SER A 308 -29.37 -18.35 -16.95
N ARG A 309 -28.96 -17.80 -15.81
CA ARG A 309 -29.80 -17.60 -14.61
C ARG A 309 -30.52 -16.24 -14.60
N GLY A 310 -30.52 -15.53 -15.73
CA GLY A 310 -31.25 -14.27 -15.92
C GLY A 310 -30.47 -13.03 -15.48
N LEU A 311 -29.19 -13.15 -15.16
CA LEU A 311 -28.37 -11.99 -14.84
C LEU A 311 -27.94 -11.28 -16.13
N PRO A 312 -28.12 -9.95 -16.23
CA PRO A 312 -27.52 -9.17 -17.31
C PRO A 312 -25.99 -9.31 -17.31
N LEU A 313 -25.35 -9.23 -18.48
CA LEU A 313 -23.89 -9.37 -18.64
C LEU A 313 -23.10 -8.52 -17.64
N PHE A 314 -23.43 -7.23 -17.50
CA PHE A 314 -22.73 -6.31 -16.59
C PHE A 314 -22.75 -6.80 -15.14
N LEU A 315 -23.85 -7.42 -14.71
CA LEU A 315 -24.01 -7.91 -13.33
C LEU A 315 -23.25 -9.21 -13.14
N ALA A 316 -23.21 -10.07 -14.16
CA ALA A 316 -22.39 -11.28 -14.16
C ALA A 316 -20.89 -10.95 -14.07
N GLU A 317 -20.40 -10.01 -14.88
CA GLU A 317 -19.02 -9.51 -14.84
C GLU A 317 -18.68 -8.94 -13.47
N GLN A 318 -19.56 -8.10 -12.91
CA GLN A 318 -19.36 -7.50 -11.58
C GLN A 318 -19.23 -8.57 -10.49
N ILE A 319 -20.01 -9.65 -10.54
CA ILE A 319 -19.90 -10.77 -9.59
C ILE A 319 -18.52 -11.43 -9.72
N LEU A 320 -18.09 -11.77 -10.94
CA LEU A 320 -16.79 -12.42 -11.17
C LEU A 320 -15.63 -11.54 -10.71
N ILE A 321 -15.68 -10.24 -11.02
CA ILE A 321 -14.68 -9.26 -10.58
C ILE A 321 -14.64 -9.17 -9.06
N ASN A 322 -15.79 -9.05 -8.39
CA ASN A 322 -15.84 -8.94 -6.94
C ASN A 322 -15.27 -10.20 -6.26
N THR A 323 -15.65 -11.39 -6.73
CA THR A 323 -15.09 -12.66 -6.25
C THR A 323 -13.58 -12.76 -6.51
N PHE A 324 -13.12 -12.30 -7.68
CA PHE A 324 -11.70 -12.23 -8.00
C PHE A 324 -10.96 -11.27 -7.06
N MET A 325 -11.52 -10.12 -6.72
CA MET A 325 -10.86 -9.11 -5.88
C MET A 325 -10.96 -9.38 -4.37
N GLN A 326 -11.87 -10.23 -3.93
CA GLN A 326 -12.14 -10.49 -2.51
C GLN A 326 -10.88 -10.77 -1.66
N PRO A 327 -9.89 -11.59 -2.10
CA PRO A 327 -8.72 -11.91 -1.27
C PRO A 327 -7.79 -10.74 -0.95
N VAL A 328 -7.90 -9.62 -1.69
CA VAL A 328 -7.15 -8.39 -1.39
C VAL A 328 -8.02 -7.29 -0.79
N LEU A 329 -9.35 -7.35 -0.98
CA LEU A 329 -10.29 -6.39 -0.39
C LEU A 329 -10.59 -6.67 1.07
N GLU A 330 -10.76 -7.94 1.46
CA GLU A 330 -10.93 -8.32 2.88
C GLU A 330 -9.61 -8.23 3.65
N GLY A 331 -8.48 -8.28 2.95
CA GLY A 331 -7.15 -8.19 3.54
C GLY A 331 -6.86 -9.33 4.52
N GLY A 332 -5.81 -9.15 5.33
CA GLY A 332 -5.40 -10.09 6.37
C GLY A 332 -6.26 -10.04 7.62
N VAL A 333 -7.53 -9.61 7.52
CA VAL A 333 -8.47 -9.58 8.65
C VAL A 333 -8.65 -11.01 9.14
N VAL A 334 -7.92 -11.34 10.21
CA VAL A 334 -8.13 -12.57 10.95
C VAL A 334 -9.47 -12.38 11.64
N LYS A 335 -10.49 -13.13 11.18
CA LYS A 335 -11.79 -13.21 11.84
C LYS A 335 -11.64 -13.70 13.28
#